data_AF-A0A6I2RIB2-F1
#
_entry.id   AF-A0A6I2RIB2-F1
#
_cell.length_a   1.000
_cell.length_b   1.000
_cell.length_c   1.000
_cell.angle_alpha   90.00
_cell.angle_beta   90.00
_cell.angle_gamma   90.00
#
_symmetry.space_group_name_H-M   'P 1'
#
loop_
_entity.id
_entity.type
_entity.pdbx_description
1 polymer ?
#
loop_
_entity_poly.entity_id
_entity_poly.type
_entity_poly.pdbx_seq_one_letter_code
_entity_poly.pdbx_strand_id
1 'polypeptide(L)'
;MPKAKTIAQFCLHRFLETHFDLEAVRITAADDGVILEDSAGGRALFQYQEGAVVMQVIRSPDGTPSGQSVSLSFAVNPDKTVRRSYLTLQQIAELPAALFSHYMTYPIPTDEEVRRLAQAGRVSGTDYMSILLWYLAGNYEQHYLGLGGVDSEGYYIDLIFHHRTLRAEHIQFYLEDVPQF
;
A
#
# COMPACT_ATOMS: atom_id res chain seq x y z
N MET A 1 -20.36 -3.29 -13.85
CA MET A 1 -20.07 -4.40 -12.93
C MET A 1 -20.74 -5.70 -13.39
N PRO A 2 -20.12 -6.88 -13.21
CA PRO A 2 -20.78 -8.17 -13.48
C PRO A 2 -22.03 -8.37 -12.61
N LYS A 3 -22.97 -9.24 -13.00
CA LYS A 3 -24.11 -9.59 -12.15
C LYS A 3 -23.69 -10.59 -11.07
N ALA A 4 -23.97 -10.30 -9.80
CA ALA A 4 -23.73 -11.23 -8.70
C ALA A 4 -24.63 -12.48 -8.84
N LYS A 5 -24.03 -13.66 -8.73
CA LYS A 5 -24.71 -14.96 -8.76
C LYS A 5 -24.60 -15.73 -7.45
N THR A 6 -23.71 -15.32 -6.54
CA THR A 6 -23.47 -15.95 -5.24
C THR A 6 -23.47 -14.92 -4.11
N ILE A 7 -23.66 -15.36 -2.86
CA ILE A 7 -23.57 -14.49 -1.67
C ILE A 7 -22.18 -13.85 -1.58
N ALA A 8 -21.12 -14.62 -1.86
CA ALA A 8 -19.75 -14.12 -1.90
C ALA A 8 -19.57 -13.00 -2.93
N GLN A 9 -20.12 -13.17 -4.14
CA GLN A 9 -20.12 -12.12 -5.17
C GLN A 9 -20.96 -10.92 -4.76
N PHE A 10 -22.12 -11.11 -4.11
CA PHE A 10 -22.92 -10.00 -3.60
C PHE A 10 -22.18 -9.19 -2.51
N CYS A 11 -21.55 -9.86 -1.55
CA CYS A 11 -20.73 -9.22 -0.52
C CYS A 11 -19.55 -8.46 -1.14
N LEU A 12 -18.85 -9.07 -2.08
CA LEU A 12 -17.77 -8.44 -2.83
C LEU A 12 -18.25 -7.21 -3.62
N HIS A 13 -19.37 -7.34 -4.33
CA HIS A 13 -19.96 -6.27 -5.13
C HIS A 13 -20.34 -5.07 -4.27
N ARG A 14 -21.08 -5.31 -3.19
CA ARG A 14 -21.48 -4.26 -2.24
C ARG A 14 -20.26 -3.58 -1.62
N PHE A 15 -19.23 -4.35 -1.29
CA PHE A 15 -17.97 -3.83 -0.79
C PHE A 15 -17.30 -2.91 -1.81
N LEU A 16 -17.19 -3.35 -3.07
CA LEU A 16 -16.56 -2.55 -4.12
C LEU A 16 -17.35 -1.26 -4.43
N GLU A 17 -18.68 -1.33 -4.52
CA GLU A 17 -19.55 -0.16 -4.71
C GLU A 17 -19.44 0.87 -3.56
N THR A 18 -19.14 0.41 -2.35
CA THR A 18 -19.02 1.29 -1.17
C THR A 18 -17.64 1.95 -1.09
N HIS A 19 -16.61 1.36 -1.68
CA HIS A 19 -15.22 1.72 -1.41
C HIS A 19 -14.40 2.14 -2.63
N PHE A 20 -14.89 1.93 -3.84
CA PHE A 20 -14.21 2.31 -5.07
C PHE A 20 -15.11 3.17 -5.95
N ASP A 21 -14.50 4.15 -6.63
CA ASP A 21 -15.14 4.76 -7.79
C ASP A 21 -15.06 3.79 -8.97
N LEU A 22 -16.14 3.04 -9.15
CA LEU A 22 -16.26 2.00 -10.16
C LEU A 22 -16.36 2.55 -11.59
N GLU A 23 -16.55 3.86 -11.76
CA GLU A 23 -16.53 4.51 -13.07
C GLU A 23 -15.09 4.82 -13.51
N ALA A 24 -14.18 5.01 -12.56
CA ALA A 24 -12.77 5.31 -12.81
C ALA A 24 -11.90 4.08 -13.09
N VAL A 25 -12.45 2.86 -12.96
CA VAL A 25 -11.71 1.60 -13.11
C VAL A 25 -12.38 0.66 -14.12
N ARG A 26 -11.57 -0.09 -14.86
CA ARG A 26 -12.05 -1.15 -15.74
C ARG A 26 -12.26 -2.42 -14.93
N ILE A 27 -13.49 -2.92 -14.94
CA ILE A 27 -13.89 -4.12 -14.18
C ILE A 27 -13.96 -5.34 -15.11
N THR A 28 -13.18 -6.37 -14.81
CA THR A 28 -13.21 -7.66 -15.53
C THR A 28 -13.67 -8.77 -14.58
N ALA A 29 -14.57 -9.63 -15.05
CA ALA A 29 -14.99 -10.79 -14.26
C ALA A 29 -13.86 -11.83 -14.17
N ALA A 30 -13.68 -12.44 -13.01
CA ALA A 30 -12.82 -13.60 -12.78
C ALA A 30 -13.67 -14.74 -12.18
N ASP A 31 -13.16 -15.97 -12.20
CA ASP A 31 -13.92 -17.17 -11.80
C ASP A 31 -14.49 -17.05 -10.36
N ASP A 32 -13.65 -16.59 -9.42
CA ASP A 32 -13.99 -16.43 -8.00
C ASP A 32 -13.90 -14.97 -7.52
N GLY A 33 -14.07 -14.00 -8.42
CA GLY A 33 -13.89 -12.59 -8.07
C GLY A 33 -14.03 -11.60 -9.21
N VAL A 34 -13.43 -10.43 -9.04
CA VAL A 34 -13.38 -9.36 -10.03
C VAL A 34 -11.99 -8.75 -10.06
N ILE A 35 -11.47 -8.54 -11.26
CA ILE A 35 -10.24 -7.81 -11.48
C ILE A 35 -10.60 -6.35 -11.72
N LEU A 36 -10.00 -5.45 -10.93
CA LEU A 36 -10.03 -4.02 -11.19
C LEU A 36 -8.72 -3.62 -11.85
N GLU A 37 -8.82 -2.85 -12.92
CA GLU A 37 -7.71 -2.23 -13.63
C GLU A 37 -7.88 -0.71 -13.60
N ASP A 38 -6.86 0.00 -13.12
CA ASP A 38 -6.83 1.46 -13.10
C ASP A 38 -6.36 2.04 -14.46
N SER A 39 -6.44 3.36 -14.60
CA SER A 39 -6.00 4.08 -15.81
C SER A 39 -4.49 4.04 -16.06
N ALA A 40 -3.69 3.70 -15.05
CA ALA A 40 -2.24 3.51 -15.12
C ALA A 40 -1.86 2.05 -15.47
N GLY A 41 -2.83 1.15 -15.67
CA GLY A 41 -2.62 -0.26 -16.00
C GLY A 41 -2.31 -1.16 -14.79
N GLY A 42 -2.44 -0.64 -13.57
CA GLY A 42 -2.37 -1.42 -12.34
C GLY A 42 -3.56 -2.35 -12.23
N ARG A 43 -3.32 -3.63 -11.91
CA ARG A 43 -4.36 -4.67 -11.85
C ARG A 43 -4.37 -5.37 -10.51
N ALA A 44 -5.57 -5.57 -9.96
CA ALA A 44 -5.75 -6.37 -8.75
C ALA A 44 -7.00 -7.24 -8.84
N LEU A 45 -6.86 -8.50 -8.44
CA LEU A 45 -7.95 -9.45 -8.24
C LEU A 45 -8.55 -9.26 -6.86
N PHE A 46 -9.85 -9.05 -6.78
CA PHE A 46 -10.62 -9.03 -5.54
C PHE A 46 -11.51 -10.27 -5.47
N GLN A 47 -11.47 -10.95 -4.33
CA GLN A 47 -12.27 -12.15 -4.05
C GLN A 47 -12.89 -12.02 -2.66
N TYR A 48 -14.00 -12.71 -2.39
CA TYR A 48 -14.53 -12.82 -1.04
C TYR A 48 -14.24 -14.21 -0.48
N GLN A 49 -13.44 -14.28 0.59
CA GLN A 49 -12.98 -15.50 1.23
C GLN A 49 -13.12 -15.38 2.75
N GLU A 50 -13.74 -16.38 3.39
CA GLU A 50 -13.80 -16.52 4.85
C GLU A 50 -14.28 -15.27 5.62
N GLY A 51 -15.24 -14.52 5.08
CA GLY A 51 -15.77 -13.31 5.74
C GLY A 51 -14.97 -12.02 5.46
N ALA A 52 -13.93 -12.11 4.64
CA ALA A 52 -13.11 -10.99 4.21
C ALA A 52 -13.13 -10.86 2.69
N VAL A 53 -12.96 -9.64 2.20
CA VAL A 53 -12.54 -9.43 0.82
C VAL A 53 -11.03 -9.54 0.77
N VAL A 54 -10.49 -10.37 -0.11
CA VAL A 54 -9.05 -10.50 -0.35
C VAL A 54 -8.72 -9.79 -1.65
N MET A 55 -7.75 -8.87 -1.63
CA MET A 55 -7.15 -8.30 -2.84
C MET A 55 -5.79 -8.94 -3.08
N GLN A 56 -5.54 -9.33 -4.32
CA GLN A 56 -4.26 -9.82 -4.80
C GLN A 56 -3.82 -8.94 -5.96
N VAL A 57 -2.72 -8.22 -5.75
CA VAL A 57 -2.14 -7.40 -6.82
C VAL A 57 -1.58 -8.33 -7.91
N ILE A 58 -2.05 -8.15 -9.15
CA ILE A 58 -1.59 -8.92 -10.30
C ILE A 58 -0.42 -8.17 -10.93
N ARG A 59 0.80 -8.61 -10.59
CA ARG A 59 2.05 -8.06 -11.14
C ARG A 59 2.52 -8.92 -12.30
N SER A 60 2.57 -8.43 -13.55
CA SER A 60 3.39 -8.97 -14.67
C SER A 60 3.20 -8.24 -16.02
N PRO A 61 4.21 -8.22 -16.94
CA PRO A 61 5.52 -8.91 -16.93
C PRO A 61 6.76 -8.02 -17.28
N ASP A 62 7.85 -8.16 -16.52
CA ASP A 62 9.22 -8.13 -17.08
C ASP A 62 10.02 -9.38 -16.60
N GLY A 63 9.30 -10.49 -16.37
CA GLY A 63 9.93 -11.81 -16.38
C GLY A 63 10.79 -12.17 -15.16
N THR A 64 10.37 -11.83 -13.94
CA THR A 64 10.69 -12.72 -12.81
C THR A 64 9.45 -12.86 -11.93
N PRO A 65 8.89 -14.08 -11.78
CA PRO A 65 7.87 -14.32 -10.78
C PRO A 65 8.54 -14.21 -9.41
N SER A 66 8.48 -13.04 -8.78
CA SER A 66 8.34 -13.08 -7.34
C SER A 66 6.96 -13.70 -7.11
N GLY A 67 6.92 -14.95 -6.67
CA GLY A 67 5.70 -15.66 -6.29
C GLY A 67 4.99 -15.04 -5.07
N GLN A 68 5.10 -13.73 -4.90
CA GLN A 68 4.45 -12.94 -3.87
C GLN A 68 3.22 -12.27 -4.50
N SER A 69 2.15 -13.04 -4.65
CA SER A 69 0.82 -12.45 -4.59
C SER A 69 0.69 -11.83 -3.20
N VAL A 70 0.68 -10.50 -3.12
CA VAL A 70 0.38 -9.82 -1.86
C VAL A 70 -1.12 -9.94 -1.65
N SER A 71 -1.52 -10.96 -0.90
CA SER A 71 -2.91 -11.19 -0.48
C SER A 71 -3.21 -10.29 0.71
N LEU A 72 -4.13 -9.35 0.53
CA LEU A 72 -4.59 -8.43 1.56
C LEU A 72 -6.02 -8.76 1.93
N SER A 73 -6.24 -9.18 3.17
CA SER A 73 -7.56 -9.51 3.68
C SER A 73 -8.20 -8.30 4.37
N PHE A 74 -9.30 -7.84 3.80
CA PHE A 74 -10.17 -6.79 4.34
C PHE A 74 -11.37 -7.48 5.00
N ALA A 75 -11.34 -7.60 6.33
CA ALA A 75 -12.48 -8.11 7.06
C ALA A 75 -13.71 -7.22 6.81
N VAL A 76 -14.83 -7.83 6.42
CA VAL A 76 -16.10 -7.09 6.22
C VAL A 76 -16.70 -6.66 7.58
N ASN A 77 -16.09 -7.10 8.69
CA ASN A 77 -16.35 -6.65 10.04
C ASN A 77 -15.01 -6.44 10.80
N PRO A 78 -14.72 -5.24 11.33
CA PRO A 78 -13.39 -4.92 11.83
C PRO A 78 -13.18 -5.42 13.27
N ASP A 79 -12.81 -6.69 13.44
CA ASP A 79 -12.19 -7.13 14.70
C ASP A 79 -10.68 -6.87 14.69
N LYS A 80 -10.21 -6.18 15.72
CA LYS A 80 -8.96 -5.39 15.77
C LYS A 80 -7.67 -6.19 15.99
N THR A 81 -7.50 -7.37 15.39
CA THR A 81 -6.39 -8.27 15.77
C THR A 81 -5.43 -8.67 14.65
N VAL A 82 -5.58 -8.18 13.42
CA VAL A 82 -4.59 -8.45 12.36
C VAL A 82 -3.53 -7.35 12.34
N ARG A 83 -2.28 -7.75 12.59
CA ARG A 83 -1.08 -6.90 12.51
C ARG A 83 -1.00 -6.33 11.08
N ARG A 84 -1.24 -5.01 10.96
CA ARG A 84 -1.46 -4.33 9.67
C ARG A 84 -0.14 -4.20 8.91
N SER A 85 -0.02 -4.99 7.85
CA SER A 85 1.00 -4.82 6.80
C SER A 85 0.32 -4.43 5.49
N TYR A 86 -0.72 -3.60 5.56
CA TYR A 86 -1.54 -3.21 4.42
C TYR A 86 -2.35 -1.94 4.69
N LEU A 87 -2.53 -1.13 3.64
CA LEU A 87 -3.41 0.03 3.67
C LEU A 87 -4.87 -0.43 3.67
N THR A 88 -5.73 0.30 4.41
CA THR A 88 -7.18 0.14 4.28
C THR A 88 -7.64 0.67 2.93
N LEU A 89 -8.80 0.22 2.44
CA LEU A 89 -9.34 0.67 1.16
C LEU A 89 -9.54 2.18 1.08
N GLN A 90 -10.05 2.78 2.16
CA GLN A 90 -10.24 4.22 2.23
C GLN A 90 -8.90 4.94 2.05
N GLN A 91 -7.85 4.45 2.71
CA GLN A 91 -6.51 5.02 2.56
C GLN A 91 -5.98 4.83 1.14
N ILE A 92 -6.20 3.67 0.52
CA ILE A 92 -5.80 3.41 -0.88
C ILE A 92 -6.53 4.35 -1.84
N ALA A 93 -7.83 4.55 -1.66
CA ALA A 93 -8.65 5.44 -2.49
C ALA A 93 -8.30 6.92 -2.31
N GLU A 94 -7.78 7.29 -1.15
CA GLU A 94 -7.31 8.65 -0.83
C GLU A 94 -5.83 8.87 -1.19
N LEU A 95 -5.12 7.87 -1.72
CA LEU A 95 -3.73 8.04 -2.14
C LEU A 95 -3.63 8.96 -3.36
N PRO A 96 -2.64 9.88 -3.38
CA PRO A 96 -2.18 10.50 -4.62
C PRO A 96 -1.86 9.47 -5.69
N ALA A 97 -2.13 9.79 -6.96
CA ALA A 97 -2.00 8.86 -8.09
C ALA A 97 -0.60 8.21 -8.18
N ALA A 98 0.46 8.97 -7.88
CA ALA A 98 1.83 8.45 -7.85
C ALA A 98 2.04 7.38 -6.77
N LEU A 99 1.50 7.59 -5.56
CA LEU A 99 1.59 6.60 -4.47
C LEU A 99 0.73 5.38 -4.74
N PHE A 100 -0.45 5.57 -5.34
CA PHE A 100 -1.31 4.46 -5.74
C PHE A 100 -0.61 3.60 -6.81
N SER A 101 -0.08 4.23 -7.87
CA SER A 101 0.68 3.52 -8.90
C SER A 101 1.89 2.78 -8.30
N HIS A 102 2.66 3.44 -7.43
CA HIS A 102 3.81 2.83 -6.76
C HIS A 102 3.40 1.64 -5.90
N TYR A 103 2.30 1.74 -5.15
CA TYR A 103 1.75 0.65 -4.35
C TYR A 103 1.34 -0.57 -5.20
N MET A 104 0.81 -0.34 -6.40
CA MET A 104 0.46 -1.40 -7.34
C MET A 104 1.70 -2.07 -7.94
N THR A 105 2.80 -1.33 -8.10
CA THR A 105 4.06 -1.82 -8.68
C THR A 105 4.97 -2.52 -7.67
N TYR A 106 5.19 -1.94 -6.49
CA TYR A 106 6.20 -2.36 -5.52
C TYR A 106 5.56 -2.95 -4.24
N PRO A 107 6.15 -3.98 -3.62
CA PRO A 107 5.70 -4.45 -2.31
C PRO A 107 5.93 -3.39 -1.22
N ILE A 108 5.06 -3.37 -0.20
CA ILE A 108 5.34 -2.61 1.03
C ILE A 108 6.58 -3.24 1.68
N PRO A 109 7.65 -2.47 1.92
CA PRO A 109 8.85 -2.99 2.56
C PRO A 109 8.60 -3.35 4.03
N THR A 110 9.39 -4.27 4.56
CA THR A 110 9.48 -4.59 5.99
C THR A 110 10.25 -3.52 6.77
N ASP A 111 10.13 -3.53 8.10
CA ASP A 111 10.89 -2.62 8.97
C ASP A 111 12.40 -2.72 8.74
N GLU A 112 12.93 -3.91 8.45
CA GLU A 112 14.35 -4.14 8.18
C GLU A 112 14.77 -3.51 6.84
N GLU A 113 13.94 -3.65 5.81
CA GLU A 113 14.19 -3.03 4.51
C GLU A 113 14.09 -1.50 4.58
N VAL A 114 13.09 -0.96 5.28
CA VAL A 114 12.97 0.48 5.52
C VAL A 114 14.18 1.01 6.30
N ARG A 115 14.60 0.30 7.36
CA ARG A 115 15.81 0.66 8.12
C ARG A 115 17.03 0.69 7.20
N ARG A 116 17.23 -0.33 6.36
CA ARG A 116 18.35 -0.41 5.41
C ARG A 116 18.34 0.75 4.39
N LEU A 117 17.17 1.09 3.85
CA LEU A 117 17.01 2.22 2.93
C LEU A 117 17.37 3.54 3.61
N ALA A 118 16.83 3.80 4.81
CA ALA A 118 17.10 5.02 5.54
C ALA A 118 18.58 5.13 5.97
N GLN A 119 19.21 4.03 6.39
CA GLN A 119 20.62 3.99 6.78
C GLN A 119 21.60 4.23 5.62
N ALA A 120 21.14 4.14 4.36
CA ALA A 120 21.95 4.55 3.22
C ALA A 120 22.27 6.06 3.24
N GLY A 121 21.51 6.86 3.99
CA GLY A 121 21.72 8.30 4.19
C GLY A 121 21.24 9.17 3.04
N ARG A 122 21.13 8.63 1.83
CA ARG A 122 20.46 9.25 0.68
C ARG A 122 19.43 8.29 0.09
N VAL A 123 18.22 8.79 -0.11
CA VAL A 123 17.05 8.00 -0.50
C VAL A 123 16.44 8.63 -1.75
N SER A 124 16.27 7.82 -2.80
CA SER A 124 15.59 8.23 -4.04
C SER A 124 14.11 8.52 -3.78
N GLY A 125 13.45 9.30 -4.64
CA GLY A 125 12.01 9.56 -4.54
C GLY A 125 11.20 8.27 -4.57
N THR A 126 11.60 7.29 -5.37
CA THR A 126 10.99 5.94 -5.46
C THR A 126 11.12 5.17 -4.14
N ASP A 127 12.30 5.17 -3.53
CA ASP A 127 12.50 4.51 -2.23
C ASP A 127 11.74 5.24 -1.12
N TYR A 128 11.70 6.57 -1.16
CA TYR A 128 10.92 7.36 -0.22
C TYR A 128 9.42 7.08 -0.33
N MET A 129 8.86 6.91 -1.54
CA MET A 129 7.48 6.47 -1.72
C MET A 129 7.23 5.10 -1.08
N SER A 130 8.19 4.17 -1.16
CA SER A 130 8.11 2.86 -0.49
C SER A 130 8.07 3.01 1.04
N ILE A 131 8.92 3.88 1.60
CA ILE A 131 8.96 4.18 3.04
C ILE A 131 7.66 4.87 3.48
N LEU A 132 7.14 5.80 2.68
CA LEU A 132 5.90 6.51 2.97
C LEU A 132 4.69 5.55 2.97
N LEU A 133 4.61 4.65 1.99
CA LEU A 133 3.55 3.62 1.95
C LEU A 133 3.65 2.64 3.14
N TRP A 134 4.86 2.23 3.52
CA TRP A 134 5.07 1.47 4.76
C TRP A 134 4.54 2.23 5.97
N TYR A 135 4.89 3.52 6.10
CA TYR A 135 4.43 4.35 7.22
C TYR A 135 2.91 4.46 7.26
N LEU A 136 2.27 4.74 6.12
CA LEU A 136 0.81 4.87 5.99
C LEU A 136 0.07 3.55 6.23
N ALA A 137 0.70 2.40 6.01
CA ALA A 137 0.14 1.05 6.22
C ALA A 137 -0.01 0.64 7.70
N GLY A 138 -0.14 1.62 8.61
CA GLY A 138 -0.34 1.42 10.04
C GLY A 138 0.92 1.54 10.90
N ASN A 139 2.09 1.66 10.27
CA ASN A 139 3.37 1.77 10.97
C ASN A 139 3.54 3.13 11.70
N TYR A 140 2.75 4.15 11.33
CA TYR A 140 2.68 5.43 12.05
C TYR A 140 2.25 5.31 13.53
N GLU A 141 1.65 4.19 13.95
CA GLU A 141 1.28 3.99 15.36
C GLU A 141 2.51 3.77 16.27
N GLN A 142 3.58 3.20 15.72
CA GLN A 142 4.80 2.84 16.47
C GLN A 142 6.04 3.60 16.00
N HIS A 143 5.97 4.26 14.86
CA HIS A 143 7.08 4.93 14.21
C HIS A 143 6.73 6.39 13.95
N TYR A 144 7.75 7.22 13.73
CA TYR A 144 7.58 8.59 13.27
C TYR A 144 8.32 8.76 11.95
N LEU A 145 7.66 9.40 10.99
CA LEU A 145 8.25 9.84 9.72
C LEU A 145 7.83 11.29 9.50
N GLY A 146 8.80 12.19 9.34
CA GLY A 146 8.49 13.61 9.14
C GLY A 146 9.63 14.38 8.49
N LEU A 147 9.29 15.53 7.92
CA LEU A 147 10.28 16.47 7.39
C LEU A 147 11.11 17.03 8.55
N GLY A 148 12.41 16.73 8.55
CA GLY A 148 13.33 17.28 9.53
C GLY A 148 13.76 18.71 9.17
N GLY A 149 13.95 19.00 7.88
CA GLY A 149 14.23 20.35 7.40
C GLY A 149 14.87 20.40 6.02
N VAL A 150 15.47 21.56 5.72
CA VAL A 150 16.24 21.81 4.49
C VAL A 150 17.54 22.50 4.87
N ASP A 151 18.65 21.99 4.37
CA ASP A 151 19.98 22.58 4.52
C ASP A 151 20.73 22.66 3.16
N SER A 152 22.05 22.86 3.20
CA SER A 152 22.88 22.94 1.99
C SER A 152 22.97 21.64 1.19
N GLU A 153 22.66 20.49 1.78
CA GLU A 153 22.66 19.18 1.12
C GLU A 153 21.29 18.79 0.56
N GLY A 154 20.22 19.46 1.01
CA GLY A 154 18.87 19.34 0.49
C GLY A 154 17.81 19.14 1.57
N TYR A 155 16.69 18.52 1.19
CA TYR A 155 15.62 18.12 2.11
C TYR A 155 16.05 16.86 2.86
N TYR A 156 15.88 16.86 4.18
CA TYR A 156 16.10 15.66 5.00
C TYR A 156 14.85 15.27 5.79
N ILE A 157 14.72 13.98 5.99
CA ILE A 157 13.60 13.32 6.66
C ILE A 157 14.12 12.68 7.94
N ASP A 158 13.35 12.84 9.01
CA ASP A 158 13.53 12.16 10.28
C ASP A 158 12.65 10.91 10.33
N LEU A 159 13.27 9.75 10.50
CA LEU A 159 12.61 8.48 10.76
C LEU A 159 13.01 7.98 12.15
N ILE A 160 12.00 7.79 13.01
CA ILE A 160 12.20 7.27 14.36
C ILE A 160 11.48 5.94 14.50
N PHE A 161 12.24 4.85 14.62
CA PHE A 161 11.67 3.55 14.95
C PHE A 161 11.32 3.48 16.44
N HIS A 162 10.26 2.75 16.80
CA HIS A 162 9.77 2.62 18.18
C HIS A 162 9.61 3.98 18.90
N HIS A 163 9.02 4.94 18.21
CA HIS A 163 8.83 6.30 18.68
C HIS A 163 8.06 6.33 20.01
N ARG A 164 8.43 7.25 20.90
CA ARG A 164 7.89 7.37 22.28
C ARG A 164 8.17 6.18 23.19
N THR A 165 9.17 5.36 22.87
CA THR A 165 9.65 4.28 23.73
C THR A 165 11.12 4.49 24.09
N LEU A 166 11.59 3.77 25.11
CA LEU A 166 13.01 3.76 25.50
C LEU A 166 13.93 3.10 24.44
N ARG A 167 13.35 2.46 23.43
CA ARG A 167 14.06 1.79 22.32
C ARG A 167 14.06 2.62 21.04
N ALA A 168 13.77 3.91 21.14
CA ALA A 168 13.69 4.79 19.99
C ALA A 168 15.03 4.80 19.23
N GLU A 169 14.98 4.50 17.94
CA GLU A 169 16.13 4.52 17.03
C GLU A 169 15.90 5.64 16.03
N HIS A 170 16.81 6.62 16.02
CA HIS A 170 16.72 7.82 15.18
C HIS A 170 17.59 7.65 13.95
N ILE A 171 17.01 7.83 12.78
CA ILE A 171 17.69 7.75 11.49
C ILE A 171 17.28 8.98 10.67
N GLN A 172 18.27 9.75 10.26
CA GLN A 172 18.10 10.88 9.35
C GLN A 172 18.60 10.46 7.96
N PHE A 173 17.86 10.83 6.91
CA PHE A 173 18.31 10.64 5.54
C PHE A 173 17.88 11.81 4.64
N TYR A 174 18.66 12.05 3.59
CA TYR A 174 18.40 13.09 2.60
C TYR A 174 17.62 12.53 1.41
N LEU A 175 16.74 13.35 0.84
CA LEU A 175 16.06 13.03 -0.42
C LEU A 175 16.93 13.42 -1.60
N GLU A 176 17.13 12.51 -2.55
CA GLU A 176 17.82 12.81 -3.81
C GLU A 176 16.93 13.65 -4.74
N ASP A 177 15.64 13.34 -4.74
CA ASP A 177 14.60 14.01 -5.48
C ASP A 177 13.34 14.09 -4.62
N VAL A 178 12.68 15.25 -4.63
CA VAL A 178 11.41 15.44 -3.90
C VAL A 178 10.30 14.87 -4.77
N PRO A 179 9.59 13.81 -4.34
CA PRO A 179 8.52 13.26 -5.14
C PRO A 179 7.38 14.26 -5.27
N GLN A 180 6.81 14.34 -6.48
CA GLN A 180 5.66 15.19 -6.78
C GLN A 180 4.38 14.39 -6.59
N PHE A 181 3.50 14.87 -5.72
CA PHE A 181 2.23 14.25 -5.36
C PHE A 181 1.06 15.16 -5.73
#